data_AF-A0AA87AZN7-F1
#
_entry.id   AF-A0AA87AZN7-F1
#
_cell.length_a   1.000
_cell.length_b   1.000
_cell.length_c   1.000
_cell.angle_alpha   90.00
_cell.angle_beta   90.00
_cell.angle_gamma   90.00
#
_symmetry.space_group_name_H-M   'P 1'
#
loop_
_entity.id
_entity.type
_entity.pdbx_description
1 polymer ?
#
loop_
_entity_poly.entity_id
_entity_poly.type
_entity_poly.pdbx_seq_one_letter_code
_entity_poly.pdbx_strand_id
1 'polypeptide(L)'
;MFKRCCGNRKELDYKIEHSPRPIKLSDDMDKVIKNLLWYTPNIDSYQSIKNELVSDKIYDEFSFTYVMDQMGMNESRDVKWIGSKDVISNDDWKFFEGNICPNCQKIIVAKYTTFSKINALLTAIRNSIAHGHFAIVEDYIIGFNLKLSSKDPEGLRKAIIKIKPKPLLVALEKLASPIGKELLLAYAFRKVGYDVQELKNRSRDFDLCLEKNGKKYVIEIKSYRGNSYLHPEHVEIFLKRAEKALPGVERILLVDTSRVTKSVRQLESKIKGFRIVDINDVKLLLGEEPVDILAK
;
A
#
# COMPACT_ATOMS: atom_id res chain seq x y z
N MET A 1 3.02 10.02 -17.00
CA MET A 1 4.33 9.60 -17.52
C MET A 1 5.42 10.05 -16.55
N PHE A 2 6.36 9.16 -16.23
CA PHE A 2 7.43 9.42 -15.27
C PHE A 2 8.28 10.63 -15.68
N LYS A 3 8.65 11.45 -14.69
CA LYS A 3 9.57 12.59 -14.87
C LYS A 3 10.74 12.44 -13.90
N ARG A 4 11.98 12.57 -14.38
CA ARG A 4 13.20 12.51 -13.54
C ARG A 4 13.23 13.58 -12.44
N CYS A 5 12.57 14.72 -12.63
CA CYS A 5 12.49 15.82 -11.65
C CYS A 5 11.17 16.60 -11.76
N CYS A 6 10.87 17.45 -10.77
CA CYS A 6 9.85 18.50 -10.87
C CYS A 6 10.33 19.68 -11.73
N GLY A 7 9.39 20.57 -12.12
CA GLY A 7 9.72 21.77 -12.92
C GLY A 7 10.58 22.82 -12.19
N ASN A 8 10.58 22.80 -10.86
CA ASN A 8 11.35 23.73 -10.03
C ASN A 8 12.61 23.05 -9.48
N ARG A 9 13.54 22.68 -10.36
CA ARG A 9 14.78 22.00 -9.95
C ARG A 9 15.66 22.95 -9.14
N LYS A 10 15.92 22.58 -7.90
CA LYS A 10 17.03 23.08 -7.08
C LYS A 10 18.10 22.00 -7.07
N GLU A 11 19.37 22.35 -7.21
CA GLU A 11 20.46 21.39 -7.19
C GLU A 11 21.08 21.32 -5.80
N LEU A 12 21.33 20.10 -5.34
CA LEU A 12 21.98 19.81 -4.08
C LEU A 12 22.91 18.62 -4.28
N ASP A 13 24.20 18.90 -4.20
CA ASP A 13 25.24 17.89 -4.35
C ASP A 13 25.38 17.06 -3.09
N TYR A 14 25.73 15.79 -3.25
CA TYR A 14 25.95 14.88 -2.16
C TYR A 14 26.95 13.79 -2.56
N LYS A 15 27.42 13.02 -1.58
CA LYS A 15 28.30 11.86 -1.81
C LYS A 15 27.64 10.60 -1.29
N ILE A 16 27.77 9.52 -2.05
CA ILE A 16 27.41 8.17 -1.61
C ILE A 16 28.40 7.67 -0.58
N GLU A 17 29.69 7.95 -0.77
CA GLU A 17 30.71 7.54 0.17
C GLU A 17 30.54 8.29 1.50
N HIS A 18 30.27 7.55 2.56
CA HIS A 18 30.14 8.12 3.90
C HIS A 18 31.50 8.53 4.45
N SER A 19 31.61 9.79 4.83
CA SER A 19 32.74 10.35 5.56
C SER A 19 32.20 11.37 6.57
N PRO A 20 32.40 11.17 7.89
CA PRO A 20 33.17 10.09 8.53
C PRO A 20 32.47 8.71 8.45
N ARG A 21 33.22 7.66 8.78
CA ARG A 21 32.72 6.28 8.96
C ARG A 21 32.83 5.91 10.45
N PRO A 22 31.75 5.43 11.11
CA PRO A 22 30.40 5.24 10.58
C PRO A 22 29.71 6.57 10.25
N ILE A 23 28.72 6.53 9.34
CA ILE A 23 27.90 7.71 9.02
C ILE A 23 27.27 8.28 10.29
N LYS A 24 27.33 9.60 10.45
CA LYS A 24 26.68 10.29 11.56
C LYS A 24 25.23 10.62 11.18
N LEU A 25 24.29 9.96 11.85
CA LEU A 25 22.85 10.17 11.66
C LEU A 25 22.28 10.97 12.83
N SER A 26 21.17 11.69 12.59
CA SER A 26 20.32 12.14 13.70
C SER A 26 19.59 10.95 14.32
N ASP A 27 19.19 11.06 15.59
CA ASP A 27 18.45 10.01 16.29
C ASP A 27 17.18 9.57 15.54
N ASP A 28 16.51 10.53 14.91
CA ASP A 28 15.34 10.29 14.08
C ASP A 28 15.67 9.46 12.84
N MET A 29 16.74 9.81 12.11
CA MET A 29 17.12 9.10 10.89
C MET A 29 17.71 7.73 11.21
N ASP A 30 18.43 7.59 12.33
CA ASP A 30 18.92 6.30 12.82
C ASP A 30 17.75 5.32 13.06
N LYS A 31 16.69 5.76 13.78
CA LYS A 31 15.47 4.95 13.97
C LYS A 31 14.81 4.57 12.64
N VAL A 32 14.72 5.51 11.71
CA VAL A 32 14.15 5.27 10.38
C VAL A 32 14.95 4.20 9.62
N ILE A 33 16.27 4.31 9.60
CA ILE A 33 17.14 3.36 8.90
C ILE A 33 17.03 1.96 9.51
N LYS A 34 17.03 1.85 10.84
CA LYS A 34 16.84 0.57 11.55
C LYS A 34 15.48 -0.06 11.21
N ASN A 35 14.41 0.73 11.15
CA ASN A 35 13.09 0.26 10.74
C ASN A 35 13.09 -0.28 9.31
N LEU A 36 13.65 0.47 8.35
CA LEU A 36 13.73 0.06 6.94
C LEU A 36 14.63 -1.17 6.72
N LEU A 37 15.61 -1.40 7.59
CA LEU A 37 16.49 -2.57 7.53
C LEU A 37 15.84 -3.83 8.07
N TRP A 38 15.12 -3.73 9.19
CA TRP A 38 14.77 -4.91 9.98
C TRP A 38 13.28 -5.12 10.27
N TYR A 39 12.50 -4.04 10.35
CA TYR A 39 11.15 -4.09 10.94
C TYR A 39 10.01 -3.82 9.95
N THR A 40 10.28 -3.23 8.79
CA THR A 40 9.23 -3.02 7.78
C THR A 40 8.62 -4.35 7.34
N PRO A 41 7.32 -4.38 7.02
CA PRO A 41 6.61 -5.62 6.74
C PRO A 41 7.11 -6.34 5.49
N ASN A 42 7.06 -7.67 5.55
CA ASN A 42 7.29 -8.60 4.45
C ASN A 42 8.66 -8.51 3.75
N ILE A 43 9.68 -7.90 4.35
CA ILE A 43 11.06 -7.95 3.84
C ILE A 43 11.78 -9.23 4.30
N ASP A 44 12.93 -9.51 3.71
CA ASP A 44 13.81 -10.60 4.13
C ASP A 44 14.62 -10.20 5.37
N SER A 45 13.94 -10.21 6.52
CA SER A 45 14.50 -9.96 7.84
C SER A 45 13.81 -10.88 8.84
N TYR A 46 14.58 -11.46 9.76
CA TYR A 46 14.03 -12.28 10.84
C TYR A 46 13.01 -11.52 11.71
N GLN A 47 13.19 -10.20 11.85
CA GLN A 47 12.34 -9.34 12.67
C GLN A 47 11.17 -8.72 11.90
N SER A 48 11.06 -8.99 10.60
CA SER A 48 9.97 -8.47 9.77
C SER A 48 8.68 -9.25 10.05
N ILE A 49 7.62 -8.53 10.41
CA ILE A 49 6.27 -9.10 10.47
C ILE A 49 5.69 -9.30 9.06
N LYS A 50 4.72 -10.20 8.93
CA LYS A 50 3.91 -10.36 7.71
C LYS A 50 2.65 -9.50 7.80
N ASN A 51 2.33 -8.82 6.72
CA ASN A 51 1.13 -8.02 6.56
C ASN A 51 0.49 -8.30 5.18
N GLU A 52 -0.78 -8.67 5.16
CA GLU A 52 -1.48 -9.04 3.92
C GLU A 52 -1.77 -7.82 3.03
N LEU A 53 -2.05 -6.65 3.61
CA LEU A 53 -2.31 -5.42 2.85
C LEU A 53 -1.06 -4.95 2.09
N VAL A 54 0.12 -5.39 2.53
CA VAL A 54 1.41 -5.12 1.88
C VAL A 54 1.74 -6.17 0.83
N SER A 55 1.49 -7.46 1.08
CA SER A 55 1.99 -8.54 0.20
C SER A 55 0.97 -9.23 -0.69
N ASP A 56 -0.32 -9.19 -0.35
CA ASP A 56 -1.34 -9.90 -1.12
C ASP A 56 -1.65 -9.15 -2.42
N LYS A 57 -1.80 -9.90 -3.51
CA LYS A 57 -2.07 -9.38 -4.85
C LYS A 57 -3.43 -8.69 -4.95
N ILE A 58 -4.40 -9.07 -4.12
CA ILE A 58 -5.70 -8.39 -4.09
C ILE A 58 -5.59 -6.93 -3.67
N TYR A 59 -4.62 -6.61 -2.81
CA TYR A 59 -4.39 -5.27 -2.28
C TYR A 59 -3.31 -4.50 -3.02
N ASP A 60 -2.47 -5.17 -3.81
CA ASP A 60 -1.22 -4.64 -4.37
C ASP A 60 -1.37 -3.23 -4.98
N GLU A 61 -2.25 -3.11 -5.98
CA GLU A 61 -2.44 -1.87 -6.73
C GLU A 61 -2.97 -0.74 -5.83
N PHE A 62 -3.98 -1.05 -5.00
CA PHE A 62 -4.64 -0.05 -4.18
C PHE A 62 -3.84 0.37 -2.95
N SER A 63 -3.20 -0.58 -2.27
CA SER A 63 -2.28 -0.32 -1.16
C SER A 63 -1.09 0.49 -1.63
N PHE A 64 -0.53 0.20 -2.81
CA PHE A 64 0.56 1.00 -3.34
C PHE A 64 0.11 2.43 -3.63
N THR A 65 -1.06 2.59 -4.25
CA THR A 65 -1.68 3.91 -4.48
C THR A 65 -1.90 4.67 -3.17
N TYR A 66 -2.39 4.00 -2.13
CA TYR A 66 -2.53 4.57 -0.79
C TYR A 66 -1.18 5.05 -0.23
N VAL A 67 -0.15 4.20 -0.26
CA VAL A 67 1.19 4.55 0.26
C VAL A 67 1.78 5.74 -0.51
N MET A 68 1.68 5.76 -1.84
CA MET A 68 2.17 6.89 -2.65
C MET A 68 1.45 8.20 -2.29
N ASP A 69 0.13 8.17 -2.13
CA ASP A 69 -0.66 9.34 -1.74
C ASP A 69 -0.26 9.86 -0.34
N GLN A 70 -0.08 8.96 0.63
CA GLN A 70 0.41 9.33 1.97
C GLN A 70 1.84 9.92 1.94
N MET A 71 2.65 9.53 0.96
CA MET A 71 3.97 10.12 0.72
C MET A 71 3.93 11.44 -0.06
N GLY A 72 2.76 11.89 -0.52
CA GLY A 72 2.63 13.05 -1.40
C GLY A 72 3.18 12.80 -2.81
N MET A 73 3.20 11.54 -3.24
CA MET A 73 3.69 11.10 -4.55
C MET A 73 2.53 10.69 -5.46
N ASN A 74 2.71 10.89 -6.76
CA ASN A 74 1.83 10.34 -7.78
C ASN A 74 2.57 9.25 -8.55
N GLU A 75 2.05 8.01 -8.52
CA GLU A 75 2.72 6.86 -9.14
C GLU A 75 3.11 7.14 -10.60
N SER A 76 2.16 7.61 -11.42
CA SER A 76 2.37 7.83 -12.86
C SER A 76 3.44 8.87 -13.21
N ARG A 77 3.79 9.75 -12.26
CA ARG A 77 4.72 10.88 -12.41
C ARG A 77 6.05 10.62 -11.69
N ASP A 78 6.00 9.95 -10.56
CA ASP A 78 7.10 9.87 -9.58
C ASP A 78 7.70 8.46 -9.47
N VAL A 79 7.03 7.44 -10.02
CA VAL A 79 7.48 6.05 -10.00
C VAL A 79 7.66 5.54 -11.43
N LYS A 80 8.78 4.89 -11.71
CA LYS A 80 9.05 4.15 -12.95
C LYS A 80 9.31 2.69 -12.60
N TRP A 81 8.34 1.83 -12.93
CA TRP A 81 8.52 0.39 -12.89
C TRP A 81 9.30 -0.06 -14.12
N ILE A 82 10.34 -0.86 -13.91
CA ILE A 82 11.05 -1.56 -14.99
C ILE A 82 10.86 -3.08 -14.84
N GLY A 83 11.01 -3.82 -15.94
CA GLY A 83 10.90 -5.28 -15.91
C GLY A 83 12.00 -5.93 -15.06
N SER A 84 11.74 -7.15 -14.58
CA SER A 84 12.69 -7.90 -13.75
C SER A 84 14.04 -8.16 -14.43
N LYS A 85 14.03 -8.30 -15.76
CA LYS A 85 15.23 -8.48 -16.60
C LYS A 85 15.88 -7.17 -17.02
N ASP A 86 15.16 -6.06 -16.97
CA ASP A 86 15.65 -4.76 -17.40
C ASP A 86 16.65 -4.18 -16.40
N VAL A 87 17.43 -3.21 -16.87
CA VAL A 87 18.40 -2.46 -16.07
C VAL A 87 18.16 -0.97 -16.22
N ILE A 88 18.44 -0.22 -15.17
CA ILE A 88 18.39 1.24 -15.22
C ILE A 88 19.54 1.75 -16.10
N SER A 89 19.21 2.60 -17.06
CA SER A 89 20.18 3.20 -17.97
C SER A 89 21.28 3.98 -17.23
N ASN A 90 22.47 4.08 -17.83
CA ASN A 90 23.55 4.93 -17.32
C ASN A 90 23.08 6.38 -17.08
N ASP A 91 22.29 6.91 -18.00
CA ASP A 91 21.81 8.29 -17.93
C ASP A 91 20.82 8.50 -16.78
N ASP A 92 19.87 7.57 -16.58
CA ASP A 92 18.99 7.61 -15.41
C ASP A 92 19.80 7.49 -14.12
N TRP A 93 20.81 6.63 -14.07
CA TRP A 93 21.67 6.43 -12.89
C TRP A 93 22.46 7.68 -12.53
N LYS A 94 23.25 8.19 -13.48
CA LYS A 94 24.08 9.39 -13.29
C LYS A 94 23.27 10.65 -12.98
N PHE A 95 22.02 10.71 -13.44
CA PHE A 95 21.14 11.85 -13.14
C PHE A 95 20.86 12.00 -11.64
N PHE A 96 20.77 10.89 -10.91
CA PHE A 96 20.51 10.90 -9.47
C PHE A 96 21.78 10.74 -8.65
N GLU A 97 22.85 10.18 -9.21
CA GLU A 97 24.12 9.95 -8.53
C GLU A 97 24.91 11.25 -8.35
N GLY A 98 25.06 11.68 -7.09
CA GLY A 98 25.90 12.84 -6.72
C GLY A 98 25.18 14.19 -6.71
N ASN A 99 24.00 14.31 -7.35
CA ASN A 99 23.17 15.51 -7.32
C ASN A 99 21.68 15.16 -7.24
N ILE A 100 20.93 15.87 -6.41
CA ILE A 100 19.48 15.74 -6.35
C ILE A 100 18.75 17.08 -6.28
N CYS A 101 17.44 17.01 -6.53
CA CYS A 101 16.52 18.08 -6.21
C CYS A 101 15.69 17.82 -4.95
N PRO A 102 15.81 18.60 -3.86
CA PRO A 102 15.04 18.35 -2.63
C PRO A 102 13.54 18.70 -2.75
N ASN A 103 13.07 19.19 -3.91
CA ASN A 103 11.66 19.59 -4.10
C ASN A 103 10.75 18.43 -4.56
N CYS A 104 11.29 17.23 -4.82
CA CYS A 104 10.49 16.10 -5.28
C CYS A 104 11.03 14.73 -4.83
N GLN A 105 10.17 13.73 -4.78
CA GLN A 105 10.56 12.32 -4.55
C GLN A 105 10.49 11.55 -5.87
N LYS A 106 11.37 10.56 -6.07
CA LYS A 106 11.45 9.75 -7.29
C LYS A 106 11.86 8.32 -6.98
N ILE A 107 11.21 7.38 -7.67
CA ILE A 107 11.51 5.95 -7.57
C ILE A 107 11.65 5.40 -8.99
N ILE A 108 12.75 4.71 -9.25
CA ILE A 108 12.89 3.81 -10.40
C ILE A 108 13.21 2.44 -9.81
N VAL A 109 12.40 1.42 -10.08
CA VAL A 109 12.56 0.12 -9.42
C VAL A 109 12.07 -1.03 -10.29
N ALA A 110 12.79 -2.14 -10.25
CA ALA A 110 12.40 -3.36 -10.93
C ALA A 110 11.19 -4.02 -10.25
N LYS A 111 10.14 -4.33 -11.02
CA LYS A 111 8.97 -5.11 -10.55
C LYS A 111 9.23 -6.60 -10.81
N TYR A 112 9.22 -7.39 -9.75
CA TYR A 112 9.26 -8.86 -9.84
C TYR A 112 7.84 -9.41 -9.75
N THR A 113 7.50 -10.43 -10.56
CA THR A 113 6.15 -11.01 -10.62
C THR A 113 5.68 -11.67 -9.32
N THR A 114 6.63 -12.02 -8.45
CA THR A 114 6.41 -12.64 -7.15
C THR A 114 6.14 -11.64 -6.02
N PHE A 115 6.49 -10.35 -6.21
CA PHE A 115 6.34 -9.33 -5.18
C PHE A 115 5.22 -8.37 -5.53
N SER A 116 4.51 -7.91 -4.50
CA SER A 116 3.73 -6.68 -4.60
C SER A 116 4.66 -5.49 -4.88
N LYS A 117 4.09 -4.40 -5.39
CA LYS A 117 4.78 -3.13 -5.59
C LYS A 117 5.43 -2.63 -4.29
N ILE A 118 4.72 -2.66 -3.16
CA ILE A 118 5.27 -2.26 -1.87
C ILE A 118 6.45 -3.16 -1.49
N ASN A 119 6.32 -4.48 -1.63
CA ASN A 119 7.40 -5.43 -1.34
C ASN A 119 8.65 -5.16 -2.19
N ALA A 120 8.47 -4.91 -3.48
CA ALA A 120 9.58 -4.60 -4.39
C ALA A 120 10.31 -3.31 -3.96
N LEU A 121 9.55 -2.27 -3.60
CA LEU A 121 10.11 -1.01 -3.08
C LEU A 121 10.88 -1.22 -1.76
N LEU A 122 10.26 -1.87 -0.76
CA LEU A 122 10.88 -2.08 0.55
C LEU A 122 12.15 -2.94 0.45
N THR A 123 12.12 -3.98 -0.38
CA THR A 123 13.29 -4.82 -0.63
C THR A 123 14.42 -4.01 -1.28
N ALA A 124 14.10 -3.15 -2.24
CA ALA A 124 15.10 -2.29 -2.88
C ALA A 124 15.70 -1.27 -1.90
N ILE A 125 14.87 -0.66 -1.03
CA ILE A 125 15.34 0.25 0.03
C ILE A 125 16.28 -0.49 0.97
N ARG A 126 15.83 -1.62 1.54
CA ARG A 126 16.62 -2.44 2.46
C ARG A 126 17.96 -2.83 1.85
N ASN A 127 17.97 -3.28 0.59
CA ASN A 127 19.21 -3.69 -0.07
C ASN A 127 20.16 -2.52 -0.34
N SER A 128 19.62 -1.35 -0.71
CA SER A 128 20.45 -0.14 -0.86
C SER A 128 21.15 0.23 0.44
N ILE A 129 20.43 0.13 1.57
CA ILE A 129 20.99 0.41 2.90
C ILE A 129 21.98 -0.69 3.32
N ALA A 130 21.59 -1.96 3.21
CA ALA A 130 22.40 -3.10 3.66
C ALA A 130 23.72 -3.23 2.89
N HIS A 131 23.74 -2.87 1.61
CA HIS A 131 24.97 -2.85 0.80
C HIS A 131 25.77 -1.54 0.95
N GLY A 132 25.29 -0.58 1.76
CA GLY A 132 25.96 0.71 1.97
C GLY A 132 25.87 1.67 0.77
N HIS A 133 25.10 1.35 -0.27
CA HIS A 133 24.97 2.18 -1.47
C HIS A 133 23.78 3.14 -1.31
N PHE A 134 23.87 4.03 -0.32
CA PHE A 134 22.87 5.05 -0.06
C PHE A 134 23.50 6.32 0.52
N ALA A 135 22.77 7.43 0.50
CA ALA A 135 23.12 8.66 1.19
C ALA A 135 21.90 9.24 1.92
N ILE A 136 22.18 10.04 2.95
CA ILE A 136 21.19 10.88 3.62
C ILE A 136 21.45 12.32 3.23
N VAL A 137 20.42 12.98 2.70
CA VAL A 137 20.50 14.39 2.32
C VAL A 137 19.27 15.07 2.88
N GLU A 138 19.46 15.95 3.86
CA GLU A 138 18.38 16.51 4.66
C GLU A 138 17.49 15.40 5.26
N ASP A 139 16.20 15.35 4.90
CA ASP A 139 15.26 14.31 5.30
C ASP A 139 15.04 13.22 4.25
N TYR A 140 15.86 13.18 3.19
CA TYR A 140 15.80 12.17 2.14
C TYR A 140 16.74 11.00 2.37
N ILE A 141 16.28 9.81 1.99
CA ILE A 141 17.14 8.68 1.65
C ILE A 141 17.30 8.66 0.13
N ILE A 142 18.55 8.60 -0.32
CA ILE A 142 18.91 8.35 -1.72
C ILE A 142 19.61 6.99 -1.77
N GLY A 143 18.91 5.95 -2.23
CA GLY A 143 19.40 4.58 -2.27
C GLY A 143 19.57 4.06 -3.70
N PHE A 144 20.62 3.27 -3.91
CA PHE A 144 20.96 2.65 -5.18
C PHE A 144 21.09 1.15 -5.00
N ASN A 145 20.19 0.38 -5.64
CA ASN A 145 20.22 -1.07 -5.56
C ASN A 145 20.98 -1.65 -6.75
N LEU A 146 22.26 -1.93 -6.54
CA LEU A 146 23.13 -2.64 -7.47
C LEU A 146 23.15 -4.13 -7.10
N LYS A 147 22.72 -4.99 -8.03
CA LYS A 147 22.78 -6.44 -7.86
C LYS A 147 23.99 -7.00 -8.58
N LEU A 148 25.04 -7.31 -7.83
CA LEU A 148 26.23 -7.98 -8.34
C LEU A 148 25.93 -9.46 -8.60
N SER A 149 26.54 -10.03 -9.64
CA SER A 149 26.55 -11.47 -9.86
C SER A 149 27.88 -11.90 -10.48
N SER A 150 28.27 -13.16 -10.30
CA SER A 150 29.48 -13.69 -10.93
C SER A 150 29.48 -13.62 -12.47
N LYS A 151 28.29 -13.53 -13.08
CA LYS A 151 28.10 -13.40 -14.54
C LYS A 151 28.00 -11.96 -15.03
N ASP A 152 27.84 -11.01 -14.11
CA ASP A 152 27.73 -9.58 -14.40
C ASP A 152 28.46 -8.80 -13.30
N PRO A 153 29.79 -8.63 -13.45
CA PRO A 153 30.63 -7.96 -12.47
C PRO A 153 30.42 -6.43 -12.43
N GLU A 154 29.88 -5.82 -13.50
CA GLU A 154 29.50 -4.40 -13.50
C GLU A 154 28.21 -4.14 -12.69
N GLY A 155 27.40 -5.18 -12.50
CA GLY A 155 26.25 -5.18 -11.61
C GLY A 155 24.98 -4.66 -12.26
N LEU A 156 23.88 -5.36 -12.00
CA LEU A 156 22.57 -4.97 -12.52
C LEU A 156 21.98 -3.85 -11.67
N ARG A 157 21.78 -2.68 -12.26
CA ARG A 157 21.11 -1.54 -11.62
C ARG A 157 19.61 -1.78 -11.56
N LYS A 158 19.11 -2.12 -10.38
CA LYS A 158 17.73 -2.56 -10.17
C LYS A 158 16.84 -1.53 -9.48
N ALA A 159 17.41 -0.57 -8.76
CA ALA A 159 16.63 0.54 -8.22
C ALA A 159 17.44 1.81 -8.01
N ILE A 160 16.75 2.94 -8.16
CA ILE A 160 17.12 4.25 -7.65
C ILE A 160 15.95 4.73 -6.80
N ILE A 161 16.18 4.92 -5.51
CA ILE A 161 15.19 5.37 -4.55
C ILE A 161 15.59 6.75 -4.06
N LYS A 162 14.73 7.74 -4.21
CA LYS A 162 14.90 9.07 -3.62
C LYS A 162 13.59 9.47 -2.96
N ILE A 163 13.48 9.25 -1.66
CA ILE A 163 12.23 9.44 -0.92
C ILE A 163 12.48 10.11 0.42
N LYS A 164 11.43 10.72 0.96
CA LYS A 164 11.31 11.01 2.38
C LYS A 164 10.81 9.72 3.05
N PRO A 165 11.60 9.05 3.89
CA PRO A 165 11.25 7.74 4.43
C PRO A 165 10.22 7.80 5.57
N LYS A 166 10.11 8.92 6.30
CA LYS A 166 9.17 9.06 7.42
C LYS A 166 7.71 8.87 6.99
N PRO A 167 7.19 9.56 5.94
CA PRO A 167 5.83 9.32 5.44
C PRO A 167 5.58 7.87 5.00
N LEU A 168 6.58 7.22 4.38
CA LEU A 168 6.49 5.80 4.02
C LEU A 168 6.26 4.93 5.26
N LEU A 169 7.09 5.09 6.30
CA LEU A 169 6.95 4.32 7.53
C LEU A 169 5.60 4.54 8.21
N VAL A 170 5.13 5.79 8.27
CA VAL A 170 3.80 6.13 8.83
C VAL A 170 2.68 5.45 8.04
N ALA A 171 2.76 5.43 6.71
CA ALA A 171 1.76 4.75 5.87
C ALA A 171 1.76 3.23 6.11
N LEU A 172 2.94 2.62 6.24
CA LEU A 172 3.07 1.19 6.53
C LEU A 172 2.55 0.84 7.93
N GLU A 173 2.82 1.69 8.92
CA GLU A 173 2.30 1.53 10.29
C GLU A 173 0.77 1.57 10.31
N LYS A 174 0.14 2.50 9.57
CA LYS A 174 -1.32 2.54 9.41
C LYS A 174 -1.87 1.25 8.79
N LEU A 175 -1.24 0.74 7.72
CA LEU A 175 -1.63 -0.54 7.10
C LEU A 175 -1.38 -1.74 8.01
N ALA A 176 -0.38 -1.67 8.90
CA ALA A 176 -0.08 -2.72 9.87
C ALA A 176 -0.92 -2.64 11.15
N SER A 177 -1.66 -1.55 11.36
CA SER A 177 -2.50 -1.38 12.53
C SER A 177 -3.69 -2.35 12.54
N PRO A 178 -4.32 -2.60 13.70
CA PRO A 178 -5.52 -3.42 13.79
C PRO A 178 -6.70 -2.95 12.94
N ILE A 179 -6.71 -1.67 12.55
CA ILE A 179 -7.74 -1.06 11.70
C ILE A 179 -7.27 -0.80 10.26
N GLY A 180 -6.14 -1.39 9.85
CA GLY A 180 -5.52 -1.09 8.56
C GLY A 180 -6.42 -1.42 7.36
N LYS A 181 -7.27 -2.43 7.48
CA LYS A 181 -8.19 -2.88 6.43
C LYS A 181 -9.34 -1.89 6.25
N GLU A 182 -9.90 -1.45 7.36
CA GLU A 182 -10.92 -0.42 7.47
C GLU A 182 -10.40 0.89 6.89
N LEU A 183 -9.16 1.27 7.21
CA LEU A 183 -8.50 2.46 6.65
C LEU A 183 -8.33 2.37 5.13
N LEU A 184 -7.89 1.22 4.61
CA LEU A 184 -7.70 1.03 3.17
C LEU A 184 -9.04 1.05 2.42
N LEU A 185 -10.06 0.38 2.95
CA LEU A 185 -11.41 0.38 2.37
C LEU A 185 -12.08 1.75 2.46
N ALA A 186 -11.92 2.47 3.58
CA ALA A 186 -12.37 3.85 3.72
C ALA A 186 -11.72 4.74 2.66
N TYR A 187 -10.41 4.60 2.44
CA TYR A 187 -9.72 5.29 1.36
C TYR A 187 -10.30 4.92 -0.02
N ALA A 188 -10.64 3.65 -0.26
CA ALA A 188 -11.24 3.19 -1.51
C ALA A 188 -12.61 3.83 -1.77
N PHE A 189 -13.49 3.80 -0.77
CA PHE A 189 -14.82 4.41 -0.86
C PHE A 189 -14.75 5.93 -1.08
N ARG A 190 -13.80 6.63 -0.45
CA ARG A 190 -13.57 8.06 -0.72
C ARG A 190 -13.19 8.31 -2.18
N LYS A 191 -12.34 7.45 -2.78
CA LYS A 191 -11.94 7.58 -4.20
C LYS A 191 -13.11 7.39 -5.17
N VAL A 192 -14.10 6.58 -4.82
CA VAL A 192 -15.34 6.44 -5.60
C VAL A 192 -16.45 7.40 -5.15
N GLY A 193 -16.13 8.42 -4.35
CA GLY A 193 -17.01 9.56 -4.08
C GLY A 193 -17.97 9.40 -2.89
N TYR A 194 -17.70 8.49 -1.96
CA TYR A 194 -18.43 8.43 -0.68
C TYR A 194 -17.82 9.40 0.33
N ASP A 195 -18.66 10.05 1.11
CA ASP A 195 -18.27 10.58 2.41
C ASP A 195 -18.13 9.42 3.40
N VAL A 196 -17.00 9.34 4.09
CA VAL A 196 -16.68 8.23 4.98
C VAL A 196 -16.47 8.77 6.37
N GLN A 197 -17.45 8.51 7.24
CA GLN A 197 -17.44 8.94 8.62
C GLN A 197 -16.75 7.90 9.48
N GLU A 198 -15.61 8.27 10.05
CA GLU A 198 -14.89 7.45 11.01
C GLU A 198 -15.71 7.37 12.31
N LEU A 199 -15.99 6.16 12.78
CA LEU A 199 -16.78 5.94 13.98
C LEU A 199 -15.99 6.43 15.21
N LYS A 200 -16.35 7.63 15.71
CA LYS A 200 -15.76 8.21 16.92
C LYS A 200 -15.99 7.38 18.19
N ASN A 201 -16.93 6.45 18.17
CA ASN A 201 -17.24 5.55 19.28
C ASN A 201 -17.31 4.09 18.80
N ARG A 202 -16.45 3.23 19.35
CA ARG A 202 -16.47 1.76 19.20
C ARG A 202 -17.72 1.08 19.78
N SER A 203 -18.73 1.86 20.20
CA SER A 203 -19.98 1.35 20.75
C SER A 203 -21.04 1.04 19.69
N ARG A 204 -20.73 1.18 18.39
CA ARG A 204 -21.60 0.78 17.29
C ARG A 204 -21.04 -0.49 16.64
N ASP A 205 -21.93 -1.42 16.29
CA ASP A 205 -21.64 -2.76 15.74
C ASP A 205 -21.07 -2.77 14.29
N PHE A 206 -20.50 -1.67 13.80
CA PHE A 206 -20.11 -1.53 12.39
C PHE A 206 -18.67 -1.00 12.28
N ASP A 207 -17.99 -1.29 11.19
CA ASP A 207 -16.61 -0.89 10.94
C ASP A 207 -16.52 0.44 10.16
N LEU A 208 -17.45 0.67 9.23
CA LEU A 208 -17.53 1.93 8.46
C LEU A 208 -18.96 2.46 8.35
N CYS A 209 -19.09 3.79 8.25
CA CYS A 209 -20.32 4.48 7.89
C CYS A 209 -20.05 5.33 6.64
N LEU A 210 -20.82 5.10 5.58
CA LEU A 210 -20.68 5.79 4.31
C LEU A 210 -21.94 6.57 3.96
N GLU A 211 -21.78 7.69 3.27
CA GLU A 211 -22.86 8.44 2.66
C GLU A 211 -22.50 8.85 1.23
N LYS A 212 -23.44 8.67 0.30
CA LYS A 212 -23.33 9.17 -1.07
C LYS A 212 -24.71 9.46 -1.64
N ASN A 213 -24.88 10.64 -2.23
CA ASN A 213 -26.15 11.08 -2.82
C ASN A 213 -27.36 10.91 -1.88
N GLY A 214 -27.18 11.20 -0.59
CA GLY A 214 -28.20 11.06 0.45
C GLY A 214 -28.53 9.62 0.88
N LYS A 215 -27.91 8.60 0.28
CA LYS A 215 -28.01 7.20 0.72
C LYS A 215 -26.94 6.90 1.77
N LYS A 216 -27.33 6.24 2.86
CA LYS A 216 -26.48 5.88 3.98
C LYS A 216 -26.24 4.38 4.03
N TYR A 217 -24.98 4.02 4.28
CA TYR A 217 -24.53 2.64 4.37
C TYR A 217 -23.78 2.43 5.69
N VAL A 218 -23.99 1.28 6.31
CA VAL A 218 -23.13 0.80 7.41
C VAL A 218 -22.49 -0.51 6.97
N ILE A 219 -21.17 -0.60 7.12
CA ILE A 219 -20.39 -1.73 6.66
C ILE A 219 -19.80 -2.47 7.85
N GLU A 220 -19.99 -3.77 7.88
CA GLU A 220 -19.25 -4.70 8.72
C GLU A 220 -18.31 -5.52 7.82
N ILE A 221 -17.02 -5.53 8.13
CA ILE A 221 -15.96 -6.17 7.37
C ILE A 221 -15.61 -7.49 8.04
N LYS A 222 -15.61 -8.58 7.27
CA LYS A 222 -15.23 -9.91 7.76
C LYS A 222 -14.31 -10.63 6.79
N SER A 223 -13.33 -11.30 7.38
CA SER A 223 -12.40 -12.17 6.67
C SER A 223 -12.61 -13.61 7.12
N TYR A 224 -12.84 -14.49 6.16
CA TYR A 224 -13.04 -15.93 6.33
C TYR A 224 -11.89 -16.69 5.67
N ARG A 225 -10.67 -16.43 6.16
CA ARG A 225 -9.45 -17.06 5.62
C ARG A 225 -9.57 -18.58 5.64
N GLY A 226 -9.06 -19.23 4.59
CA GLY A 226 -9.15 -20.68 4.40
C GLY A 226 -10.45 -21.17 3.76
N ASN A 227 -11.48 -20.31 3.66
CA ASN A 227 -12.75 -20.65 3.03
C ASN A 227 -12.91 -19.91 1.71
N SER A 228 -12.72 -20.59 0.58
CA SER A 228 -12.92 -19.98 -0.74
C SER A 228 -14.37 -19.58 -1.00
N TYR A 229 -15.32 -20.33 -0.42
CA TYR A 229 -16.75 -20.15 -0.59
C TYR A 229 -17.45 -20.09 0.77
N LEU A 230 -18.36 -19.12 0.92
CA LEU A 230 -19.21 -18.98 2.09
C LEU A 230 -20.54 -19.69 1.88
N HIS A 231 -20.85 -20.56 2.84
CA HIS A 231 -22.11 -21.27 2.97
C HIS A 231 -22.96 -20.60 4.07
N PRO A 232 -24.28 -20.88 4.12
CA PRO A 232 -25.21 -20.23 5.07
C PRO A 232 -24.72 -20.21 6.52
N GLU A 233 -24.13 -21.30 7.00
CA GLU A 233 -23.59 -21.45 8.35
C GLU A 233 -22.51 -20.40 8.71
N HIS A 234 -21.77 -19.88 7.72
CA HIS A 234 -20.73 -18.89 7.95
C HIS A 234 -21.29 -17.47 8.19
N VAL A 235 -22.50 -17.20 7.70
CA VAL A 235 -23.09 -15.86 7.69
C VAL A 235 -24.39 -15.76 8.49
N GLU A 236 -24.85 -16.87 9.09
CA GLU A 236 -26.13 -16.95 9.80
C GLU A 236 -26.28 -15.88 10.89
N ILE A 237 -25.22 -15.62 11.66
CA ILE A 237 -25.24 -14.58 12.70
C ILE A 237 -25.50 -13.19 12.08
N PHE A 238 -24.89 -12.90 10.93
CA PHE A 238 -25.07 -11.62 10.25
C PHE A 238 -26.45 -11.50 9.63
N LEU A 239 -26.96 -12.58 9.04
CA LEU A 239 -28.33 -12.62 8.51
C LEU A 239 -29.35 -12.33 9.63
N LYS A 240 -29.23 -12.99 10.79
CA LYS A 240 -30.09 -12.75 11.97
C LYS A 240 -29.98 -11.33 12.50
N ARG A 241 -28.78 -10.75 12.53
CA ARG A 241 -28.59 -9.34 12.92
C ARG A 241 -29.22 -8.39 11.92
N ALA A 242 -29.06 -8.68 10.62
CA ALA A 242 -29.54 -7.88 9.51
C ALA A 242 -31.07 -7.70 9.52
N GLU A 243 -31.82 -8.69 10.01
CA GLU A 243 -33.29 -8.62 10.18
C GLU A 243 -33.75 -7.50 11.13
N LYS A 244 -32.91 -7.03 12.07
CA LYS A 244 -33.25 -5.92 12.95
C LYS A 244 -33.26 -4.60 12.17
N ALA A 245 -34.43 -4.03 11.88
CA ALA A 245 -34.54 -2.83 11.05
C ALA A 245 -33.62 -1.66 11.48
N LEU A 246 -32.89 -1.08 10.53
CA LEU A 246 -32.29 0.26 10.62
C LEU A 246 -32.94 1.15 9.54
N PRO A 247 -33.99 1.92 9.90
CA PRO A 247 -34.68 2.75 8.91
C PRO A 247 -33.74 3.73 8.21
N GLY A 248 -33.79 3.76 6.88
CA GLY A 248 -33.04 4.72 6.07
C GLY A 248 -31.55 4.43 5.90
N VAL A 249 -31.07 3.24 6.31
CA VAL A 249 -29.66 2.83 6.19
C VAL A 249 -29.59 1.42 5.59
N GLU A 250 -28.76 1.25 4.56
CA GLU A 250 -28.45 -0.08 4.00
C GLU A 250 -27.28 -0.71 4.78
N ARG A 251 -27.44 -1.97 5.19
CA ARG A 251 -26.40 -2.74 5.86
C ARG A 251 -25.62 -3.56 4.86
N ILE A 252 -24.30 -3.45 4.92
CA ILE A 252 -23.39 -4.19 4.05
C ILE A 252 -22.52 -5.12 4.90
N LEU A 253 -22.54 -6.41 4.60
CA LEU A 253 -21.49 -7.32 5.03
C LEU A 253 -20.44 -7.39 3.91
N LEU A 254 -19.24 -6.86 4.15
CA LEU A 254 -18.13 -6.87 3.20
C LEU A 254 -17.20 -8.03 3.53
N VAL A 255 -17.06 -8.95 2.59
CA VAL A 255 -16.19 -10.12 2.68
C VAL A 255 -15.08 -10.02 1.65
N ASP A 256 -13.86 -9.84 2.12
CA ASP A 256 -12.67 -9.58 1.31
C ASP A 256 -11.87 -10.85 0.94
N THR A 257 -12.17 -11.99 1.57
CA THR A 257 -11.39 -13.23 1.38
C THR A 257 -12.11 -14.33 0.59
N SER A 258 -13.43 -14.22 0.41
CA SER A 258 -14.26 -15.36 0.05
C SER A 258 -15.39 -14.96 -0.90
N ARG A 259 -15.80 -15.89 -1.76
CA ARG A 259 -16.99 -15.76 -2.60
C ARG A 259 -18.20 -16.25 -1.85
N VAL A 260 -19.38 -15.72 -2.13
CA VAL A 260 -20.62 -16.29 -1.55
C VAL A 260 -21.28 -17.27 -2.50
N THR A 261 -21.89 -18.31 -1.93
CA THR A 261 -22.60 -19.35 -2.69
C THR A 261 -23.99 -18.89 -3.11
N LYS A 262 -24.60 -19.60 -4.06
CA LYS A 262 -25.98 -19.32 -4.51
C LYS A 262 -26.99 -19.43 -3.36
N SER A 263 -26.81 -20.36 -2.43
CA SER A 263 -27.68 -20.51 -1.26
C SER A 263 -27.60 -19.30 -0.33
N VAL A 264 -26.40 -18.74 -0.11
CA VAL A 264 -26.25 -17.48 0.63
C VAL A 264 -26.95 -16.32 -0.08
N ARG A 265 -26.80 -16.19 -1.41
CA ARG A 265 -27.49 -15.16 -2.20
C ARG A 265 -29.03 -15.27 -2.11
N GLN A 266 -29.57 -16.50 -2.05
CA GLN A 266 -31.01 -16.75 -1.86
C GLN A 266 -31.51 -16.36 -0.47
N LEU A 267 -30.65 -16.37 0.55
CA LEU A 267 -30.99 -15.91 1.90
C LEU A 267 -30.90 -14.39 1.99
N GLU A 268 -29.83 -13.81 1.43
CA GLU A 268 -29.63 -12.36 1.32
C GLU A 268 -30.85 -11.67 0.68
N SER A 269 -31.38 -12.20 -0.42
CA SER A 269 -32.51 -11.60 -1.14
C SER A 269 -33.82 -11.52 -0.34
N LYS A 270 -33.92 -12.24 0.79
CA LYS A 270 -35.08 -12.21 1.69
C LYS A 270 -35.00 -11.07 2.72
N ILE A 271 -33.85 -10.43 2.87
CA ILE A 271 -33.61 -9.41 3.90
C ILE A 271 -33.57 -8.03 3.25
N LYS A 272 -34.58 -7.20 3.54
CA LYS A 272 -34.67 -5.85 3.00
C LYS A 272 -33.59 -4.94 3.59
N GLY A 273 -32.88 -4.20 2.74
CA GLY A 273 -31.87 -3.23 3.17
C GLY A 273 -30.57 -3.88 3.68
N PHE A 274 -30.31 -5.13 3.26
CA PHE A 274 -29.08 -5.84 3.54
C PHE A 274 -28.45 -6.35 2.25
N ARG A 275 -27.12 -6.26 2.15
CA ARG A 275 -26.35 -6.73 1.01
C ARG A 275 -25.05 -7.37 1.47
N ILE A 276 -24.60 -8.41 0.79
CA ILE A 276 -23.29 -9.01 0.95
C ILE A 276 -22.44 -8.64 -0.25
N VAL A 277 -21.31 -8.00 0.01
CA VAL A 277 -20.27 -7.72 -0.96
C VAL A 277 -19.20 -8.80 -0.79
N ASP A 278 -18.87 -9.53 -1.85
CA ASP A 278 -17.86 -10.60 -1.79
C ASP A 278 -16.52 -10.19 -2.43
N ILE A 279 -15.54 -11.08 -2.36
CA ILE A 279 -14.18 -10.83 -2.85
C ILE A 279 -14.13 -10.36 -4.31
N ASN A 280 -15.09 -10.76 -5.16
CA ASN A 280 -15.09 -10.33 -6.56
C ASN A 280 -15.48 -8.86 -6.67
N ASP A 281 -16.46 -8.39 -5.89
CA ASP A 281 -16.80 -6.97 -5.83
C ASP A 281 -15.64 -6.18 -5.19
N VAL A 282 -15.05 -6.66 -4.09
CA VAL A 282 -13.90 -5.99 -3.43
C VAL A 282 -12.73 -5.78 -4.39
N LYS A 283 -12.44 -6.75 -5.27
CA LYS A 283 -11.42 -6.61 -6.32
C LYS A 283 -11.71 -5.48 -7.30
N LEU A 284 -12.97 -5.20 -7.61
CA LEU A 284 -13.36 -4.09 -8.48
C LEU A 284 -13.18 -2.75 -7.77
N LEU A 285 -13.50 -2.68 -6.48
CA LEU A 285 -13.27 -1.48 -5.68
C LEU A 285 -11.78 -1.17 -5.50
N LEU A 286 -10.94 -2.21 -5.37
CA LEU A 286 -9.50 -2.09 -5.13
C LEU A 286 -8.65 -2.22 -6.41
N GLY A 287 -9.27 -2.09 -7.58
CA GLY A 287 -8.57 -2.09 -8.87
C GLY A 287 -7.79 -0.80 -9.13
N GLU A 288 -7.04 -0.78 -10.24
CA GLU A 288 -6.37 0.44 -10.74
C GLU A 288 -7.37 1.57 -11.03
N GLU A 289 -8.55 1.20 -11.55
CA GLU A 289 -9.71 2.07 -11.72
C GLU A 289 -10.83 1.60 -10.76
N PRO A 290 -10.92 2.17 -9.55
CA PRO A 290 -11.91 1.77 -8.56
C PRO A 290 -13.34 1.89 -9.05
N VAL A 291 -14.12 0.81 -8.89
CA VAL A 291 -15.55 0.78 -9.24
C VAL A 291 -16.41 1.00 -8.00
N ASP A 292 -17.47 1.77 -8.14
CA ASP A 292 -18.50 1.90 -7.09
C ASP A 292 -19.35 0.63 -7.00
N ILE A 293 -19.00 -0.22 -6.04
CA ILE A 293 -19.66 -1.52 -5.83
C ILE A 293 -21.01 -1.44 -5.10
N LEU A 294 -21.37 -0.28 -4.55
CA LEU A 294 -22.63 -0.07 -3.83
C LEU A 294 -23.67 0.71 -4.66
N ALA A 295 -23.31 1.18 -5.85
CA ALA A 295 -24.21 1.91 -6.75
C ALA A 295 -25.33 1.06 -7.37
N LYS A 296 -25.29 -0.28 -7.23
CA LYS A 296 -26.33 -1.20 -7.72
C LYS A 296 -27.65 -1.01 -6.98
#